data_AF-A0A920G330-F1
#
_entry.id   AF-A0A920G330-F1
#
_cell.length_a   1.000
_cell.length_b   1.000
_cell.length_c   1.000
_cell.angle_alpha   90.00
_cell.angle_beta   90.00
_cell.angle_gamma   90.00
#
_symmetry.space_group_name_H-M   'P 1'
#
loop_
_entity.id
_entity.type
_entity.pdbx_description
1 polymer ?
#
loop_
_entity_poly.entity_id
_entity_poly.type
_entity_poly.pdbx_seq_one_letter_code
_entity_poly.pdbx_strand_id
1 'polypeptide(L)' 'MDPPFDCGLGEPALHQLVTNTRLHKGSFVYFESRRSAPESVPEALYEVHREKTAGDVIYRLLKPRLQA' A
#
# COMPACT_ATOMS: atom_id res chain seq x y z
N MET A 1 -5.29 3.65 2.64
CA MET A 1 -4.03 4.39 2.75
C MET A 1 -3.99 5.34 1.58
N ASP A 2 -4.31 6.59 1.84
CA ASP A 2 -4.34 7.67 0.85
C ASP A 2 -3.56 8.86 1.44
N PRO A 3 -2.22 8.75 1.47
CA PRO A 3 -1.39 9.83 1.96
C PRO A 3 -1.33 10.97 0.93
N PRO A 4 -1.08 12.21 1.35
CA PRO A 4 -0.70 13.26 0.42
C PRO A 4 0.57 12.84 -0.35
N PHE A 5 0.59 13.12 -1.66
CA PHE A 5 1.71 12.77 -2.53
C PHE A 5 2.97 13.57 -2.21
N ASP A 6 4.12 13.09 -2.71
CA ASP A 6 5.42 13.75 -2.66
C ASP A 6 5.99 14.02 -1.25
N CYS A 7 5.33 13.48 -0.21
CA CYS A 7 5.77 13.59 1.19
C CYS A 7 6.49 12.34 1.70
N GLY A 8 6.62 11.29 0.88
CA GLY A 8 7.27 10.03 1.23
C GLY A 8 6.59 9.29 2.39
N LEU A 9 5.26 9.40 2.50
CA LEU A 9 4.50 8.85 3.62
C LEU A 9 3.89 7.48 3.33
N GLY A 10 3.71 7.10 2.06
CA GLY A 10 3.03 5.87 1.66
C GLY A 10 3.77 4.61 2.09
N GLU A 11 5.00 4.44 1.61
CA GLU A 11 5.82 3.26 1.94
C GLU A 11 6.03 3.09 3.46
N PRO A 12 6.45 4.12 4.23
CA PRO A 12 6.59 4.01 5.68
C PRO A 12 5.28 3.67 6.39
N ALA A 13 4.14 4.21 5.93
CA ALA A 13 2.85 3.90 6.51
C ALA A 13 2.44 2.44 6.26
N LEU A 14 2.74 1.88 5.08
CA LEU A 14 2.55 0.46 4.78
C LEU A 14 3.39 -0.42 5.71
N HIS A 15 4.66 -0.08 5.95
CA HIS A 15 5.50 -0.78 6.92
C HIS A 15 4.89 -0.75 8.33
N GLN A 16 4.53 0.43 8.83
CA GLN A 16 3.98 0.61 10.18
C GLN A 16 2.64 -0.11 10.38
N LEU A 17 1.85 -0.28 9.31
CA LEU A 17 0.56 -0.94 9.38
C LEU A 17 0.70 -2.45 9.63
N VAL A 18 1.74 -3.08 9.08
CA VAL A 18 2.06 -4.50 9.34
C VAL A 18 2.73 -4.68 10.70
N THR A 19 3.71 -3.84 11.04
CA THR A 19 4.53 -4.02 12.26
C THR A 19 3.74 -3.78 13.54
N ASN A 20 2.73 -2.92 13.53
CA ASN A 20 1.93 -2.60 14.72
C ASN A 20 0.70 -3.51 14.90
N THR A 21 0.67 -4.69 14.26
CA THR A 21 -0.41 -5.70 14.37
C THR A 21 -1.82 -5.13 14.18
N ARG A 22 -1.96 -4.09 13.36
CA ARG A 22 -3.25 -3.43 13.07
C ARG A 22 -4.06 -4.14 11.99
N LEU A 23 -3.54 -5.23 11.43
CA LEU A 23 -4.14 -5.98 10.34
C LEU A 23 -4.42 -7.41 10.80
N HIS A 24 -5.65 -7.87 10.53
CA HIS A 24 -6.02 -9.26 10.73
C HIS A 24 -5.69 -10.08 9.49
N LYS A 25 -5.57 -11.40 9.66
CA LYS A 25 -5.42 -12.32 8.53
C LYS A 25 -6.60 -12.18 7.57
N GLY A 26 -6.31 -12.01 6.29
CA GLY A 26 -7.32 -11.81 5.25
C GLY A 26 -7.78 -10.37 5.06
N SER A 27 -7.23 -9.39 5.80
CA SER A 27 -7.44 -7.97 5.52
C SER A 27 -6.94 -7.59 4.12
N PHE A 28 -7.50 -6.49 3.60
CA PHE A 28 -6.98 -5.81 2.42
C PHE A 28 -6.57 -4.39 2.80
N VAL A 29 -5.57 -3.86 2.10
CA VAL A 29 -5.10 -2.48 2.25
C VAL A 29 -5.24 -1.77 0.92
N TYR A 30 -6.15 -0.81 0.86
CA TYR A 30 -6.22 0.10 -0.28
C TYR A 30 -5.08 1.12 -0.20
N PHE A 31 -4.36 1.34 -1.29
CA PHE A 31 -3.22 2.24 -1.36
C PHE A 31 -3.27 3.09 -2.62
N GLU A 32 -3.18 4.41 -2.45
CA GLU A 32 -3.04 5.36 -3.55
C GLU A 32 -1.62 5.90 -3.62
N SER A 33 -1.12 6.05 -4.85
CA SER A 33 0.11 6.80 -5.10
C SER A 33 -0.01 7.58 -6.40
N ARG A 34 0.89 8.53 -6.58
CA ARG A 34 1.08 9.17 -7.88
C ARG A 34 1.61 8.18 -8.92
N ARG A 35 1.29 8.36 -10.19
CA ARG A 35 1.81 7.53 -11.29
C ARG A 35 3.12 8.07 -11.84
N SER A 36 3.26 9.39 -11.93
CA SER A 36 4.46 10.08 -12.41
C SER A 36 5.69 9.88 -11.50
N ALA A 37 5.46 9.65 -10.20
CA ALA A 37 6.47 9.28 -9.23
C ALA A 37 5.85 8.28 -8.23
N PRO A 38 5.77 6.99 -8.60
CA PRO A 38 5.07 6.00 -7.79
C PRO A 38 5.85 5.66 -6.53
N GLU A 39 5.15 5.71 -5.39
CA GLU A 39 5.66 5.11 -4.15
C GLU A 39 5.58 3.59 -4.21
N SER A 40 6.67 2.96 -3.78
CA SER A 40 6.87 1.52 -3.76
C SER A 40 5.88 0.82 -2.82
N VAL A 41 5.40 -0.36 -3.22
CA VAL A 41 4.85 -1.33 -2.26
C VAL A 41 6.00 -2.19 -1.74
N PRO A 42 6.15 -2.37 -0.43
CA PRO A 42 7.05 -3.39 0.10
C PRO A 42 6.55 -4.80 -0.26
N GLU A 43 7.06 -5.39 -1.34
CA GLU A 43 6.62 -6.70 -1.86
C GLU A 43 6.80 -7.86 -0.86
N ALA A 44 7.78 -7.72 0.04
CA ALA A 44 7.99 -8.66 1.14
C ALA A 44 6.82 -8.68 2.14
N LEU A 45 6.09 -7.56 2.26
CA LEU A 45 4.99 -7.38 3.22
C LEU A 45 3.61 -7.45 2.56
N TYR A 46 3.52 -7.23 1.24
CA TYR A 46 2.26 -7.13 0.52
C TYR A 46 2.33 -7.80 -0.85
N GLU A 47 1.18 -8.28 -1.30
CA GLU A 47 0.93 -8.70 -2.66
C GLU A 47 -0.08 -7.73 -3.29
N VAL A 48 0.14 -7.30 -4.54
CA VAL A 48 -0.86 -6.50 -5.28
C VAL A 48 -1.97 -7.42 -5.73
N HIS A 49 -3.15 -7.31 -5.13
CA HIS A 49 -4.32 -8.13 -5.48
C HIS A 49 -5.08 -7.53 -6.67
N ARG A 50 -5.21 -6.20 -6.71
CA ARG A 50 -5.79 -5.47 -7.84
C ARG A 50 -5.06 -4.14 -8.02
N GLU A 51 -5.04 -3.66 -9.26
CA GLU A 51 -4.51 -2.35 -9.61
C GLU A 51 -5.41 -1.70 -10.65
N LYS A 52 -5.60 -0.39 -10.52
CA LYS A 52 -6.24 0.46 -11.51
C LYS A 52 -5.50 1.80 -11.55
N THR A 53 -5.42 2.39 -12.72
CA THR A 53 -4.84 3.71 -12.91
C THR A 53 -5.88 4.65 -13.53
N ALA A 54 -6.00 5.87 -13.00
CA ALA A 54 -6.78 6.92 -13.64
C ALA A 54 -6.09 8.28 -13.47
N GLY A 55 -5.88 8.98 -14.59
CA GLY A 55 -5.08 10.21 -14.59
C GLY A 55 -3.66 9.94 -14.10
N ASP A 56 -3.23 10.70 -13.09
CA ASP A 56 -1.91 10.58 -12.46
C ASP A 56 -1.94 9.81 -11.13
N VAL A 57 -2.99 9.02 -10.88
CA VAL A 57 -3.14 8.24 -9.64
C VAL A 57 -3.20 6.74 -9.95
N ILE A 58 -2.42 5.98 -9.21
CA ILE A 58 -2.45 4.52 -9.17
C ILE A 58 -3.21 4.11 -7.90
N TYR A 59 -4.28 3.36 -8.10
CA TYR A 59 -5.13 2.78 -7.07
C TYR A 59 -4.83 1.30 -6.95
N ARG A 60 -4.30 0.87 -5.81
CA ARG A 60 -3.93 -0.53 -5.55
C ARG A 60 -4.74 -1.09 -4.39
N LEU A 61 -5.21 -2.33 -4.55
CA LEU A 61 -5.71 -3.14 -3.45
C LEU A 61 -4.66 -4.19 -3.12
N LEU A 62 -4.08 -4.08 -1.92
CA LEU A 62 -2.98 -4.91 -1.46
C LEU A 62 -3.49 -5.98 -0.50
N LYS A 63 -2.89 -7.16 -0.56
CA LYS A 63 -3.09 -8.25 0.40
C LYS A 63 -1.84 -8.36 1.29
N PRO A 64 -1.94 -8.10 2.60
CA PRO A 64 -0.81 -8.23 3.51
C PRO A 64 -0.36 -9.69 3.63
N ARG A 65 0.96 -9.90 3.62
CA ARG A 65 1.62 -11.18 3.90
C ARG A 65 1.88 -11.30 5.40
N LEU A 66 0.82 -11.51 6.18
CA LEU A 66 0.96 -11.75 7.62
C LEU A 66 1.48 -13.17 7.84
N GLN A 67 2.57 -13.30 8.60
CA GLN A 67 3.00 -14.59 9.12
C GLN A 67 1.99 -15.07 10.17
N ALA A 68 1.71 -16.37 10.18
CA ALA A 68 0.73 -17.00 11.06
C ALA A 68 1.24 -17.12 12.50
#